data_AF-A0A661XTU4-F1
#
_entry.id   AF-A0A661XTU4-F1
#
_cell.length_a   1.000
_cell.length_b   1.000
_cell.length_c   1.000
_cell.angle_alpha   90.00
_cell.angle_beta   90.00
_cell.angle_gamma   90.00
#
_symmetry.space_group_name_H-M   'P 1'
#
loop_
_entity.id
_entity.type
_entity.pdbx_description
1 polymer ?
#
loop_
_entity_poly.entity_id
_entity_poly.type
_entity_poly.pdbx_seq_one_letter_code
_entity_poly.pdbx_strand_id
1 'polypeptide(L)'
;MRTDLYTKTVLTIIATCLTINVVQQLNIIPSVYASEKENPVFFDHAASTETIDVRIVDINTYDELNVNIKSVDTYDELKVNIKSIDTSDELDVNIDEVGGSWINSGSPIPVTIRQQ
;
A
#
# COMPACT_ATOMS: atom_id res chain seq x y z
N MET A 1 39.89 -69.64 -4.10
CA MET A 1 39.02 -69.39 -5.28
C MET A 1 37.57 -69.08 -4.94
N ARG A 2 36.94 -69.70 -3.93
CA ARG A 2 35.53 -69.41 -3.58
C ARG A 2 35.29 -67.98 -3.05
N THR A 3 36.20 -67.48 -2.22
CA THR A 3 36.16 -66.11 -1.65
C THR A 3 36.19 -65.01 -2.70
N ASP A 4 36.97 -65.19 -3.77
CA ASP A 4 37.06 -64.23 -4.87
C ASP A 4 35.71 -64.07 -5.61
N LEU A 5 34.99 -65.18 -5.77
CA LEU A 5 33.66 -65.18 -6.38
C LEU A 5 32.62 -64.51 -5.46
N TYR A 6 32.66 -64.78 -4.15
CA TYR A 6 31.79 -64.12 -3.18
C TYR A 6 32.02 -62.61 -3.13
N THR A 7 33.28 -62.17 -3.05
CA THR A 7 33.61 -60.74 -3.02
C THR A 7 33.16 -60.04 -4.31
N LYS A 8 33.38 -60.68 -5.47
CA LYS A 8 32.96 -60.11 -6.77
C LYS A 8 31.43 -60.00 -6.90
N THR A 9 30.68 -61.00 -6.43
CA THR A 9 29.22 -60.97 -6.40
C THR A 9 28.70 -59.89 -5.45
N VAL A 10 29.21 -59.82 -4.23
CA VAL A 10 28.81 -58.80 -3.24
C VAL A 10 29.15 -57.39 -3.74
N LEU A 11 30.33 -57.20 -4.35
CA LEU A 11 30.75 -55.92 -4.91
C LEU A 11 29.83 -55.47 -6.06
N THR A 12 29.38 -56.42 -6.89
CA THR A 12 28.45 -56.13 -8.00
C THR A 12 27.08 -55.73 -7.46
N ILE A 13 26.59 -56.39 -6.41
CA ILE A 13 25.32 -56.05 -5.76
C ILE A 13 25.39 -54.65 -5.14
N ILE A 14 26.46 -54.34 -4.40
CA ILE A 14 26.65 -53.02 -3.78
C ILE A 14 26.74 -51.93 -4.86
N ALA A 15 27.50 -52.16 -5.92
CA ALA A 15 27.61 -51.22 -7.04
C ALA A 15 26.24 -50.97 -7.70
N THR A 16 25.44 -52.02 -7.92
CA THR A 16 24.09 -51.89 -8.51
C THR A 16 23.17 -51.06 -7.61
N CYS A 17 23.16 -51.33 -6.30
CA CYS A 17 22.35 -50.57 -5.34
C CYS A 17 22.76 -49.10 -5.27
N LEU A 18 24.06 -48.81 -5.25
CA LEU A 18 24.57 -47.44 -5.25
C LEU A 18 24.21 -46.71 -6.53
N THR A 19 24.26 -47.38 -7.68
CA THR A 19 23.90 -46.79 -8.98
C THR A 19 22.43 -46.37 -8.99
N ILE A 20 21.52 -47.22 -8.49
CA ILE A 20 20.09 -46.89 -8.37
C ILE A 20 19.86 -45.72 -7.40
N ASN A 21 20.57 -45.70 -6.27
CA ASN A 21 20.44 -44.62 -5.28
C ASN A 21 20.90 -43.27 -5.85
N VAL A 22 22.02 -43.25 -6.58
CA VAL A 22 22.51 -42.04 -7.26
C VAL A 22 21.53 -41.58 -8.34
N VAL A 23 20.97 -42.49 -9.14
CA VAL A 23 19.95 -42.13 -10.16
C VAL A 23 18.70 -41.50 -9.52
N GLN A 24 18.27 -41.98 -8.35
CA GLN A 24 17.16 -41.37 -7.61
C GLN A 24 17.52 -39.97 -7.07
N GLN A 25 18.76 -39.77 -6.62
CA GLN A 25 19.21 -38.46 -6.12
C GLN A 25 19.47 -37.43 -7.23
N LEU A 26 19.83 -37.89 -8.42
CA LEU A 26 20.21 -37.01 -9.54
C LEU A 26 19.02 -36.23 -10.13
N ASN A 27 17.78 -36.40 -9.64
CA ASN A 27 16.59 -35.65 -10.08
C ASN A 27 16.57 -35.45 -11.62
N ILE A 28 16.96 -36.50 -12.37
CA ILE A 28 17.17 -36.44 -13.84
C ILE A 28 15.86 -36.06 -14.55
N ILE A 29 14.75 -36.37 -13.89
CA ILE A 29 13.45 -35.79 -14.19
C ILE A 29 13.26 -34.67 -13.17
N PRO A 30 13.34 -33.39 -13.56
CA PRO A 30 12.99 -32.31 -12.66
C PRO A 30 11.55 -32.54 -12.21
N SER A 31 11.33 -32.66 -10.90
CA SER A 31 9.98 -32.57 -10.36
C SER A 31 9.49 -31.16 -10.69
N VAL A 32 8.60 -31.07 -11.68
CA VAL A 32 7.81 -29.87 -11.90
C VAL A 32 6.91 -29.76 -10.68
N TYR A 33 7.42 -29.08 -9.65
CA TYR A 33 6.56 -28.49 -8.65
C TYR A 33 5.60 -27.59 -9.41
N ALA A 34 4.32 -27.95 -9.40
CA ALA A 34 3.27 -26.99 -9.66
C ALA A 34 3.38 -25.94 -8.54
N SER A 35 4.25 -24.96 -8.73
CA SER A 35 3.99 -23.66 -8.14
C SER A 35 2.67 -23.27 -8.76
N GLU A 36 1.61 -23.23 -7.94
CA GLU A 36 0.44 -22.46 -8.31
C GLU A 36 0.99 -21.14 -8.84
N LYS A 37 0.71 -20.87 -10.12
CA LYS A 37 0.63 -19.49 -10.54
C LYS A 37 -0.54 -18.93 -9.74
N GLU A 38 -0.27 -18.56 -8.49
CA GLU A 38 -0.75 -17.26 -8.07
C GLU A 38 -0.22 -16.35 -9.17
N ASN A 39 -1.09 -15.98 -10.11
CA ASN A 39 -0.84 -14.80 -10.89
C ASN A 39 -0.46 -13.78 -9.82
N PRO A 40 0.79 -13.30 -9.77
CA PRO A 40 1.02 -12.15 -8.94
C PRO A 40 0.02 -11.18 -9.52
N VAL A 41 -0.94 -10.76 -8.70
CA VAL A 41 -1.65 -9.53 -8.97
C VAL A 41 -0.53 -8.51 -8.82
N PHE A 42 0.28 -8.40 -9.87
CA PHE A 42 1.01 -7.22 -10.18
C PHE A 42 -0.12 -6.23 -10.30
N PHE A 43 -0.38 -5.50 -9.22
CA PHE A 43 -0.68 -4.10 -9.37
C PHE A 43 0.48 -3.60 -10.22
N ASP A 44 0.28 -3.66 -11.54
CA ASP A 44 1.10 -2.96 -12.49
C ASP A 44 0.92 -1.51 -12.09
N HIS A 45 1.75 -1.09 -11.13
CA HIS A 45 2.13 0.29 -10.97
C HIS A 45 2.99 0.57 -12.20
N ALA A 46 2.37 0.48 -13.38
CA ALA A 46 2.67 1.41 -14.43
C ALA A 46 2.59 2.75 -13.70
N ALA A 47 3.76 3.33 -13.46
CA ALA A 47 3.87 4.74 -13.25
C ALA A 47 3.38 5.36 -14.56
N SER A 48 2.06 5.35 -14.77
CA SER A 48 1.43 6.21 -15.73
C SER A 48 1.74 7.58 -15.20
N THR A 49 2.60 8.29 -15.92
CA THR A 49 2.75 9.74 -15.77
C THR A 49 1.46 10.49 -16.11
N GLU A 50 0.39 9.75 -16.38
CA GLU A 50 -0.97 10.21 -16.64
C GLU A 50 -1.80 10.16 -15.36
N THR A 51 -2.67 11.15 -15.23
CA THR A 51 -3.62 11.26 -14.12
C THR A 51 -4.62 10.11 -14.17
N ILE A 52 -4.73 9.37 -13.07
CA ILE A 52 -5.73 8.32 -12.92
C ILE A 52 -6.97 8.93 -12.24
N ASP A 53 -8.09 8.93 -12.95
CA ASP A 53 -9.37 9.33 -12.39
C ASP A 53 -9.95 8.17 -11.57
N VAL A 54 -10.02 8.36 -10.25
CA VAL A 54 -10.56 7.36 -9.32
C VAL A 54 -11.85 7.87 -8.68
N ARG A 55 -12.87 7.02 -8.63
CA ARG A 55 -14.07 7.26 -7.83
C ARG A 55 -13.95 6.50 -6.51
N ILE A 56 -13.76 7.25 -5.42
CA ILE A 56 -13.72 6.67 -4.08
C ILE A 56 -15.14 6.68 -3.51
N VAL A 57 -15.60 5.53 -3.01
CA VAL A 57 -16.94 5.35 -2.43
C VAL A 57 -16.78 4.66 -1.08
N ASP A 58 -17.57 5.09 -0.09
CA ASP A 58 -17.67 4.47 1.24
C ASP A 58 -16.33 4.28 1.96
N ILE A 59 -15.62 5.40 2.21
CA ILE A 59 -14.39 5.38 3.01
C ILE A 59 -14.75 5.20 4.48
N ASN A 60 -14.28 4.10 5.09
CA ASN A 60 -14.34 3.89 6.53
C ASN A 60 -12.92 3.66 7.05
N THR A 61 -12.38 4.63 7.80
CA THR A 61 -11.06 4.55 8.42
C THR A 61 -11.19 4.40 9.92
N TYR A 62 -10.30 3.61 10.54
CA TYR A 62 -10.24 3.50 11.99
C TYR A 62 -9.68 4.77 12.65
N ASP A 63 -8.81 5.48 11.92
CA ASP A 63 -8.14 6.72 12.35
C ASP A 63 -8.51 7.90 11.42
N GLU A 64 -7.86 9.04 11.64
CA GLU A 64 -8.03 10.27 10.86
C GLU A 64 -7.51 10.14 9.41
N LEU A 65 -8.32 10.59 8.44
CA LEU A 65 -7.96 10.62 7.03
C LEU A 65 -7.45 12.01 6.62
N ASN A 66 -6.15 12.10 6.33
CA ASN A 66 -5.54 13.32 5.82
C ASN A 66 -5.65 13.40 4.29
N VAL A 67 -6.22 14.49 3.79
CA VAL A 67 -6.44 14.72 2.35
C VAL A 67 -5.92 16.08 1.91
N ASN A 68 -5.40 16.14 0.67
CA ASN A 68 -5.11 17.41 0.00
C ASN A 68 -6.20 17.68 -1.02
N ILE A 69 -7.01 18.71 -0.76
CA ILE A 69 -8.16 19.06 -1.57
C ILE A 69 -7.81 20.31 -2.38
N LYS A 70 -7.91 20.21 -3.71
CA LYS A 70 -7.72 21.36 -4.61
C LYS A 70 -9.02 22.06 -4.97
N SER A 71 -10.10 21.29 -5.12
CA SER A 71 -11.43 21.79 -5.47
C SER A 71 -12.48 20.84 -4.90
N VAL A 72 -13.64 21.41 -4.53
CA VAL A 72 -14.81 20.68 -4.08
C VAL A 72 -16.01 21.25 -4.80
N ASP A 73 -16.78 20.38 -5.44
CA ASP A 73 -18.06 20.73 -6.06
C ASP A 73 -19.15 19.87 -5.43
N THR A 74 -20.08 20.50 -4.73
CA THR A 74 -21.19 19.85 -4.03
C THR A 74 -22.49 20.53 -4.42
N TYR A 75 -23.56 19.73 -4.55
CA TYR A 75 -24.89 20.25 -4.89
C TYR A 75 -25.45 21.19 -3.81
N ASP A 76 -25.18 20.87 -2.55
CA ASP A 76 -25.59 21.65 -1.38
C ASP A 76 -24.36 22.28 -0.70
N GLU A 77 -24.62 23.23 0.21
CA GLU A 77 -23.59 23.88 1.01
C GLU A 77 -22.81 22.88 1.88
N LEU A 78 -21.48 22.90 1.77
CA LEU A 78 -20.60 22.07 2.58
C LEU A 78 -20.30 22.75 3.92
N LYS A 79 -20.78 22.17 5.02
CA LYS A 79 -20.42 22.60 6.38
C LYS A 79 -19.05 22.06 6.76
N VAL A 80 -18.12 22.97 7.07
CA VAL A 80 -16.75 22.65 7.49
C VAL A 80 -16.42 23.28 8.84
N ASN A 81 -15.60 22.59 9.64
CA ASN A 81 -15.04 23.12 10.87
C ASN A 81 -13.55 23.39 10.65
N ILE A 82 -13.17 24.67 10.62
CA ILE A 82 -11.78 25.07 10.36
C ILE A 82 -11.12 25.43 11.69
N LYS A 83 -9.99 24.79 11.99
CA LYS A 83 -9.21 25.09 13.21
C LYS A 83 -8.22 26.23 12.99
N SER A 84 -7.57 26.26 11.84
CA SER A 84 -6.56 27.26 11.49
C SER A 84 -6.50 27.45 9.98
N ILE A 85 -6.18 28.67 9.55
CA ILE A 85 -5.89 29.02 8.16
C ILE A 85 -4.52 29.68 8.15
N ASP A 86 -3.64 29.20 7.28
CA ASP A 86 -2.31 29.75 7.08
C ASP A 86 -2.17 30.13 5.60
N THR A 87 -1.95 31.41 5.33
CA THR A 87 -1.86 31.99 3.99
C THR A 87 -0.81 33.10 4.00
N SER A 88 -0.10 33.27 2.89
CA SER A 88 0.90 34.32 2.73
C SER A 88 0.29 35.71 2.55
N ASP A 89 -0.90 35.77 1.95
CA ASP A 89 -1.59 37.01 1.60
C ASP A 89 -2.84 37.22 2.47
N GLU A 90 -3.45 38.40 2.38
CA GLU A 90 -4.67 38.75 3.10
C GLU A 90 -5.85 37.85 2.70
N LEU A 91 -6.57 37.35 3.71
CA LEU A 91 -7.75 36.51 3.51
C LEU A 91 -9.02 37.35 3.64
N ASP A 92 -9.66 37.60 2.51
CA ASP A 92 -10.98 38.25 2.49
C ASP A 92 -12.06 37.29 2.96
N VAL A 93 -12.79 37.67 4.01
CA VAL A 93 -13.90 36.89 4.58
C VAL A 93 -15.18 37.70 4.64
N ASN A 94 -16.29 37.09 4.19
CA ASN A 94 -17.62 37.66 4.36
C ASN A 94 -18.22 37.11 5.67
N ILE A 95 -18.46 37.99 6.63
CA ILE A 95 -19.01 37.60 7.94
C ILE A 95 -20.43 38.14 8.04
N ASP A 96 -21.39 37.24 8.27
CA ASP A 96 -22.80 37.60 8.46
C ASP A 96 -23.07 38.06 9.90
N GLU A 97 -22.49 37.37 10.89
CA GLU A 97 -22.65 37.69 12.31
C GLU A 97 -21.33 37.52 13.08
N VAL A 98 -21.04 38.47 13.95
CA VAL A 98 -19.96 38.40 14.94
C VAL A 98 -20.55 38.51 16.33
N GLY A 99 -20.22 37.56 17.21
CA GLY A 99 -20.65 37.62 18.60
C GLY A 99 -19.95 38.76 19.36
N GLY A 100 -20.72 39.68 19.93
CA GLY A 100 -20.19 40.81 20.71
C GLY A 100 -21.22 41.91 20.95
N SER A 101 -20.87 42.93 21.75
CA SER A 101 -21.79 44.03 22.04
C SER A 101 -22.05 44.89 20.81
N TRP A 102 -21.02 45.46 20.17
CA TRP A 102 -21.14 46.27 18.95
C TRP A 102 -19.83 46.20 18.14
N ILE A 103 -19.97 46.17 16.81
CA ILE A 103 -18.88 46.35 15.84
C ILE A 103 -18.90 47.78 15.31
N ASN A 104 -17.73 48.41 15.21
CA ASN A 104 -17.60 49.75 14.65
C ASN A 104 -17.27 49.66 13.15
N SER A 105 -18.09 50.26 12.29
CA SER A 105 -17.93 50.16 10.83
C SER A 105 -16.64 50.85 10.36
N GLY A 106 -15.81 50.14 9.60
CA GLY A 106 -14.61 50.69 8.95
C GLY A 106 -13.31 50.63 9.77
N SER A 107 -13.34 50.06 10.98
CA SER A 107 -12.11 49.72 11.73
C SER A 107 -11.86 48.21 11.68
N PRO A 108 -10.59 47.76 11.64
CA PRO A 108 -10.26 46.34 11.77
C PRO A 108 -10.87 45.75 13.03
N ILE A 109 -11.42 44.53 12.93
CA ILE A 109 -11.98 43.82 14.09
C ILE A 109 -10.81 43.25 14.90
N PRO A 110 -10.58 43.68 16.15
CA PRO A 110 -9.49 43.16 16.96
C PRO A 110 -9.81 41.71 17.36
N VAL A 111 -9.03 40.77 16.84
CA VAL A 111 -9.12 39.35 17.20
C VAL A 111 -8.07 39.01 18.26
N THR A 112 -8.46 38.28 19.30
CA THR A 112 -7.53 37.74 20.29
C THR A 112 -7.18 36.32 19.91
N ILE A 113 -5.96 36.11 19.42
CA ILE A 113 -5.45 34.77 19.14
C ILE A 113 -4.83 34.23 20.43
N ARG A 114 -5.38 33.13 20.96
CA ARG A 114 -4.73 32.38 22.03
C ARG A 114 -3.70 31.44 21.40
N GLN A 115 -2.41 31.73 21.59
CA GLN A 115 -1.35 30.78 21.25
C GLN A 115 -1.50 29.55 22.17
N GLN A 116 -1.60 28.36 21.56
CA GLN A 116 -1.47 27.07 22.24
C GLN A 116 -0.05 26.56 22.10
#